data_AF-A0A7K5VWT6-F1
#
_entry.id   AF-A0A7K5VWT6-F1
#
_cell.length_a   1.000
_cell.length_b   1.000
_cell.length_c   1.000
_cell.angle_alpha   90.00
_cell.angle_beta   90.00
_cell.angle_gamma   90.00
#
_symmetry.space_group_name_H-M   'P 1'
#
loop_
_entity.id
_entity.type
_entity.pdbx_description
1 polymer ?
#
loop_
_entity_poly.entity_id
_entity_poly.type
_entity_poly.pdbx_seq_one_letter_code
_entity_poly.pdbx_strand_id
1 'polypeptide(L)'
;LTEDEDVQRMLRGSLLWKVKAKGGSRERLFRLQEDGVTVCFEGRFGRARSPQSFSVTHIERVREGRQSEGLRKHGAAFPERHCFTLAFKGRRKDLDLAARGEEDARHWVQGLTKLMGRLQAMSQMEKLDHWIHGVLQRADRNKDNKMSFREVKSMLRMLNIDMDDVYASKLFKECDHSGNERLEGRELEEFCRRLLRRPELEELFGRYSGEDRVLSAEELQDFLRDQGEDSSLRQARTIIRTYELNEKAKRQDLMMLDGFMMYLLSAAGDILNQEHTKVHQDMSQPLSHYFISSSHNTYLTRNQIGGTSSTEAYVRALRAGCRCVELDCWEGSDGEPVVYHGHTLTSKILFRDVIESIRDSAFEKSPYPVILSLENHCGLEQQATMARHMKAILGDRLLTQPLQGQDPHDLPSPEQLKEKILVKGKKLPELWQEPQGVTSLLDPEEEEEEEEEEEEEKVQERSPRRVRNFPRDVFLGGHGILAKDASQVSPELSALVVYCQAVPFPGLAQALRHPQPCQMSSFSERKARKLIKEAG
;
A
#
# COMPACT_ATOMS: atom_id res chain seq x y z
N LEU A 1 20.27 18.54 14.20
CA LEU A 1 20.03 17.14 14.65
C LEU A 1 20.72 16.85 15.96
N THR A 2 21.97 17.30 16.13
CA THR A 2 22.77 17.07 17.34
C THR A 2 22.19 17.70 18.61
N GLU A 3 21.29 18.69 18.48
CA GLU A 3 20.66 19.38 19.60
C GLU A 3 19.23 18.91 19.93
N ASP A 4 18.61 18.07 19.08
CA ASP A 4 17.25 17.57 19.37
C ASP A 4 17.33 16.39 20.35
N GLU A 5 16.70 16.54 21.52
CA GLU A 5 16.78 15.59 22.62
C GLU A 5 16.27 14.18 22.22
N ASP A 6 15.22 14.10 21.41
CA ASP A 6 14.64 12.83 20.96
C ASP A 6 15.63 12.08 20.08
N VAL A 7 16.20 12.80 19.10
CA VAL A 7 17.20 12.24 18.17
C VAL A 7 18.47 11.84 18.92
N GLN A 8 18.92 12.65 19.89
CA GLN A 8 20.06 12.31 20.74
C GLN A 8 19.84 11.03 21.54
N ARG A 9 18.62 10.83 22.07
CA ARG A 9 18.28 9.60 22.80
C ARG A 9 18.26 8.38 21.87
N MET A 10 17.79 8.54 20.63
CA MET A 10 17.85 7.49 19.60
C MET A 10 19.29 7.16 19.17
N LEU A 11 20.18 8.16 19.07
CA LEU A 11 21.61 7.97 18.75
C LEU A 11 22.36 7.24 19.86
N ARG A 12 22.06 7.54 21.14
CA ARG A 12 22.57 6.75 22.28
C ARG A 12 22.07 5.30 22.23
N GLY A 13 20.80 5.16 21.82
CA GLY A 13 20.09 3.90 21.67
C GLY A 13 19.29 3.53 22.92
N SER A 14 18.29 2.68 22.74
CA SER A 14 17.38 2.25 23.81
C SER A 14 17.06 0.77 23.70
N LEU A 15 16.82 0.14 24.85
CA LEU A 15 16.36 -1.24 24.91
C LEU A 15 14.85 -1.29 24.72
N LEU A 16 14.41 -1.92 23.62
CA LEU A 16 13.01 -2.07 23.27
C LEU A 16 12.68 -3.56 23.10
N TRP A 17 11.49 -3.96 23.53
CA TRP A 17 10.97 -5.28 23.25
C TRP A 17 10.36 -5.34 21.87
N LYS A 18 10.88 -6.23 21.03
CA LYS A 18 10.21 -6.62 19.78
C LYS A 18 9.12 -7.63 20.10
N VAL A 19 7.87 -7.21 19.97
CA VAL A 19 6.68 -8.03 20.22
C VAL A 19 6.40 -8.90 18.99
N LYS A 20 6.10 -10.19 19.20
CA LYS A 20 5.85 -11.16 18.12
C LYS A 20 4.78 -12.17 18.52
N ALA A 21 4.04 -12.66 17.53
CA ALA A 21 3.01 -13.69 17.71
C ALA A 21 3.55 -15.06 18.17
N LYS A 22 4.69 -15.51 17.64
CA LYS A 22 5.32 -16.80 18.02
C LYS A 22 6.75 -16.59 18.51
N GLY A 23 7.07 -17.11 19.70
CA GLY A 23 8.42 -17.12 20.29
C GLY A 23 8.73 -16.02 21.32
N GLY A 24 7.71 -15.34 21.84
CA GLY A 24 7.79 -14.34 22.91
C GLY A 24 8.38 -12.99 22.50
N SER A 25 8.14 -11.98 23.33
CA SER A 25 8.74 -10.65 23.19
C SER A 25 10.23 -10.72 23.51
N ARG A 26 11.07 -10.19 22.62
CA ARG A 26 12.52 -10.21 22.82
C ARG A 26 13.08 -8.80 22.87
N GLU A 27 13.79 -8.49 23.94
CA GLU A 27 14.46 -7.21 24.08
C GLU A 27 15.66 -7.11 23.12
N ARG A 28 15.79 -5.96 22.48
CA ARG A 28 16.84 -5.62 21.52
C ARG A 28 17.31 -4.19 21.80
N LEU A 29 18.59 -3.94 21.58
CA LEU A 29 19.10 -2.58 21.59
C LEU A 29 18.84 -1.98 20.21
N PHE A 30 18.02 -0.94 20.14
CA PHE A 30 17.78 -0.16 18.93
C PHE A 30 18.61 1.11 18.99
N ARG A 31 19.26 1.48 17.89
CA ARG A 31 20.09 2.67 17.80
C ARG A 31 20.02 3.30 16.42
N LEU A 32 19.76 4.60 16.38
CA LEU A 32 19.91 5.42 15.18
C LEU A 32 21.41 5.59 14.89
N GLN A 33 21.82 5.40 13.65
CA GLN A 33 23.19 5.65 13.23
C GLN A 33 23.43 7.15 13.02
N GLU A 34 24.70 7.56 12.97
CA GLU A 34 25.10 8.96 12.77
C GLU A 34 24.64 9.54 11.43
N ASP A 35 24.34 8.66 10.45
CA ASP A 35 23.68 9.04 9.20
C ASP A 35 22.27 9.61 9.41
N GLY A 36 21.67 9.50 10.60
CA GLY A 36 20.36 10.05 10.93
C GLY A 36 19.18 9.35 10.23
N VAL A 37 19.43 8.23 9.54
CA VAL A 37 18.43 7.55 8.70
C VAL A 37 18.42 6.04 8.89
N THR A 38 19.53 5.43 9.29
CA THR A 38 19.60 3.99 9.53
C THR A 38 19.36 3.69 11.00
N VAL A 39 18.38 2.84 11.29
CA VAL A 39 18.19 2.27 12.62
C VAL A 39 18.70 0.83 12.63
N CYS A 40 19.70 0.56 13.46
CA CYS A 40 20.24 -0.77 13.68
C CYS A 40 19.65 -1.37 14.96
N PHE A 41 19.48 -2.69 14.98
CA PHE A 41 19.11 -3.40 16.19
C PHE A 41 19.77 -4.77 16.33
N GLU A 42 20.19 -5.08 17.55
CA GLU A 42 20.94 -6.29 17.87
C GLU A 42 20.42 -7.02 19.11
N GLY A 43 20.71 -8.33 19.18
CA GLY A 43 20.34 -9.17 20.31
C GLY A 43 21.31 -9.02 21.48
N ARG A 44 20.79 -9.11 22.73
CA ARG A 44 21.60 -9.08 23.97
C ARG A 44 22.76 -10.08 24.04
N PHE A 45 22.70 -11.18 23.28
CA PHE A 45 23.69 -12.26 23.34
C PHE A 45 24.43 -12.36 22.00
N GLY A 46 25.62 -11.76 21.97
CA GLY A 46 26.48 -11.56 20.80
C GLY A 46 27.01 -12.84 20.14
N ARG A 47 26.12 -13.62 19.51
CA ARG A 47 26.55 -14.45 18.37
C ARG A 47 26.45 -13.60 17.11
N ALA A 48 27.60 -13.44 16.45
CA ALA A 48 27.83 -12.68 15.23
C ALA A 48 26.86 -13.04 14.08
N ARG A 49 25.62 -12.57 14.17
CA ARG A 49 24.75 -12.36 13.03
C ARG A 49 24.80 -10.87 12.73
N SER A 50 24.91 -10.54 11.45
CA SER A 50 24.91 -9.15 10.99
C SER A 50 23.81 -8.34 11.69
N PRO A 51 24.11 -7.12 12.18
CA PRO A 51 23.12 -6.27 12.80
C PRO A 51 21.96 -6.08 11.82
N GLN A 52 20.73 -6.35 12.29
CA GLN A 52 19.56 -6.13 11.45
C GLN A 52 19.29 -4.63 11.44
N SER A 53 19.02 -4.07 10.28
CA SER A 53 18.77 -2.64 10.13
C SER A 53 17.55 -2.36 9.28
N PHE A 54 17.05 -1.12 9.40
CA PHE A 54 16.08 -0.55 8.48
C PHE A 54 16.34 0.94 8.33
N SER A 55 15.95 1.48 7.18
CA SER A 55 15.98 2.91 6.94
C SER A 55 14.68 3.56 7.40
N VAL A 56 14.78 4.75 8.00
CA VAL A 56 13.63 5.61 8.34
C VAL A 56 12.84 5.97 7.08
N THR A 57 13.46 6.03 5.90
CA THR A 57 12.76 6.31 4.63
C THR A 57 11.76 5.21 4.24
N HIS A 58 11.96 3.99 4.75
CA HIS A 58 11.06 2.85 4.53
C HIS A 58 9.86 2.85 5.48
N ILE A 59 9.87 3.68 6.53
CA ILE A 59 8.74 3.80 7.45
C ILE A 59 7.67 4.65 6.76
N GLU A 60 6.45 4.14 6.72
CA GLU A 60 5.29 4.87 6.22
C GLU A 60 4.72 5.75 7.33
N ARG A 61 4.58 5.19 8.54
CA ARG A 61 4.10 5.90 9.74
C ARG A 61 4.49 5.17 11.02
N VAL A 62 4.39 5.89 12.13
CA VAL A 62 4.49 5.35 13.49
C VAL A 62 3.09 5.37 14.11
N ARG A 63 2.62 4.24 14.65
CA ARG A 63 1.33 4.16 15.35
C ARG A 63 1.60 4.03 16.86
N GLU A 64 1.03 4.93 17.65
CA GLU A 64 1.19 4.93 19.10
C GLU A 64 0.25 3.93 19.78
N GLY A 65 0.66 3.43 20.94
CA GLY A 65 -0.18 2.51 21.71
C GLY A 65 -0.29 1.12 21.10
N ARG A 66 -1.43 0.48 21.31
CA ARG A 66 -1.75 -0.87 20.83
C ARG A 66 -2.67 -0.82 19.62
N GLN A 67 -2.35 0.02 18.64
CA GLN A 67 -3.19 0.19 17.44
C GLN A 67 -3.01 -0.91 16.39
N SER A 68 -1.85 -1.57 16.32
CA SER A 68 -1.65 -2.68 15.38
C SER A 68 -2.35 -3.95 15.84
N GLU A 69 -2.76 -4.79 14.87
CA GLU A 69 -3.31 -6.12 15.20
C GLU A 69 -2.36 -6.95 16.08
N GLY A 70 -1.04 -6.86 15.82
CA GLY A 70 -0.04 -7.61 16.58
C GLY A 70 0.07 -7.18 18.05
N LEU A 71 0.02 -5.87 18.33
CA LEU A 71 0.03 -5.36 19.70
C LEU A 71 -1.29 -5.56 20.44
N ARG A 72 -2.44 -5.51 19.75
CA ARG A 72 -3.73 -5.86 20.36
C ARG A 72 -3.74 -7.30 20.86
N LYS A 73 -3.25 -8.24 20.04
CA LYS A 73 -3.24 -9.68 20.35
C LYS A 73 -2.14 -10.10 21.31
N HIS A 74 -0.96 -9.46 21.25
CA HIS A 74 0.25 -9.95 21.93
C HIS A 74 0.94 -8.92 22.84
N GLY A 75 0.46 -7.67 22.86
CA GLY A 75 1.04 -6.57 23.63
C GLY A 75 0.47 -6.42 25.04
N ALA A 76 -0.47 -7.27 25.49
CA ALA A 76 -1.16 -7.13 26.78
C ALA A 76 -0.22 -7.10 28.01
N ALA A 77 0.97 -7.69 27.90
CA ALA A 77 1.98 -7.67 28.97
C ALA A 77 2.66 -6.29 29.17
N PHE A 78 2.44 -5.33 28.27
CA PHE A 78 3.05 -4.01 28.33
C PHE A 78 1.96 -2.93 28.50
N PRO A 79 2.23 -1.86 29.28
CA PRO A 79 1.34 -0.72 29.34
C PRO A 79 1.17 -0.10 27.95
N GLU A 80 -0.04 0.35 27.63
CA GLU A 80 -0.35 0.86 26.30
C GLU A 80 0.55 2.00 25.86
N ARG A 81 0.81 2.96 26.75
CA ARG A 81 1.66 4.13 26.47
C ARG A 81 3.14 3.79 26.24
N HIS A 82 3.55 2.55 26.52
CA HIS A 82 4.90 2.07 26.24
C HIS A 82 5.00 1.43 24.86
N CYS A 83 3.87 1.15 24.21
CA CYS A 83 3.81 0.43 22.95
C CYS A 83 3.74 1.39 21.76
N PHE A 84 4.35 0.97 20.65
CA PHE A 84 4.19 1.63 19.35
C PHE A 84 4.57 0.66 18.22
N THR A 85 4.06 0.94 17.02
CA THR A 85 4.31 0.13 15.81
C THR A 85 4.95 0.97 14.72
N LEU A 86 5.99 0.44 14.10
CA LEU A 86 6.54 0.97 12.85
C LEU A 86 5.87 0.27 11.68
N ALA A 87 5.00 0.98 10.97
CA ALA A 87 4.40 0.49 9.74
C ALA A 87 5.31 0.84 8.56
N PHE A 88 5.71 -0.17 7.79
CA PHE A 88 6.65 -0.01 6.68
C PHE A 88 5.90 0.14 5.36
N LYS A 89 6.50 0.89 4.42
CA LYS A 89 6.03 1.00 3.05
C LYS A 89 6.07 -0.36 2.34
N GLY A 90 5.10 -0.59 1.47
CA GLY A 90 5.03 -1.77 0.61
C GLY A 90 4.64 -3.05 1.35
N ARG A 91 5.25 -4.19 0.98
CA ARG A 91 4.87 -5.53 1.49
C ARG A 91 5.60 -5.94 2.77
N ARG A 92 6.41 -5.05 3.36
CA ARG A 92 7.19 -5.35 4.56
C ARG A 92 6.25 -5.41 5.77
N LYS A 93 6.46 -6.41 6.64
CA LYS A 93 5.67 -6.55 7.86
C LYS A 93 5.98 -5.43 8.86
N ASP A 94 4.93 -4.96 9.51
CA ASP A 94 4.99 -4.03 10.63
C ASP A 94 5.91 -4.55 11.76
N LEU A 95 6.53 -3.61 12.46
CA LEU A 95 7.39 -3.89 13.61
C LEU A 95 6.77 -3.32 14.88
N ASP A 96 6.23 -4.23 15.68
CA ASP A 96 5.64 -3.94 16.99
C ASP A 96 6.71 -3.87 18.08
N LEU A 97 6.72 -2.76 18.82
CA LEU A 97 7.71 -2.44 19.83
C LEU A 97 7.03 -2.05 21.15
N ALA A 98 7.71 -2.35 22.26
CA ALA A 98 7.38 -1.82 23.57
C ALA A 98 8.66 -1.29 24.24
N ALA A 99 8.57 -0.12 24.88
CA ALA A 99 9.65 0.50 25.61
C ALA A 99 9.59 0.20 27.13
N ARG A 100 10.69 0.48 27.84
CA ARG A 100 10.78 0.32 29.30
C ARG A 100 9.93 1.33 30.06
N GLY A 101 9.88 2.57 29.58
CA GLY A 101 9.07 3.64 30.11
C GLY A 101 8.26 4.33 29.02
N GLU A 102 7.20 5.02 29.44
CA GLU A 102 6.41 5.93 28.61
C GLU A 102 7.30 7.00 27.94
N GLU A 103 8.28 7.55 28.67
CA GLU A 103 9.21 8.53 28.10
C GLU A 103 10.03 7.95 26.94
N ASP A 104 10.57 6.74 27.09
CA ASP A 104 11.35 6.10 26.02
C ASP A 104 10.48 5.87 24.78
N ALA A 105 9.25 5.40 24.94
CA ALA A 105 8.31 5.25 23.83
C ALA A 105 8.04 6.59 23.15
N ARG A 106 7.74 7.63 23.93
CA ARG A 106 7.47 8.99 23.46
C ARG A 106 8.65 9.56 22.66
N HIS A 107 9.87 9.46 23.19
CA HIS A 107 11.07 9.95 22.49
C HIS A 107 11.30 9.21 21.17
N TRP A 108 11.09 7.90 21.11
CA TRP A 108 11.23 7.14 19.85
C TRP A 108 10.17 7.51 18.82
N VAL A 109 8.90 7.65 19.24
CA VAL A 109 7.81 8.06 18.36
C VAL A 109 8.04 9.47 17.81
N GLN A 110 8.34 10.43 18.70
CA GLN A 110 8.58 11.83 18.32
C GLN A 110 9.82 11.96 17.45
N GLY A 111 10.93 11.32 17.82
CA GLY A 111 12.17 11.34 17.05
C GLY A 111 12.01 10.74 15.65
N LEU A 112 11.36 9.58 15.51
CA LEU A 112 11.08 8.99 14.20
C LEU A 112 10.16 9.88 13.36
N THR A 113 9.09 10.43 13.95
CA THR A 113 8.14 11.31 13.25
C THR A 113 8.83 12.57 12.74
N LYS A 114 9.70 13.19 13.56
CA LYS A 114 10.52 14.35 13.16
C LYS A 114 11.49 14.01 12.03
N LEU A 115 12.21 12.87 12.13
CA LEU A 115 13.13 12.42 11.09
C LEU A 115 12.39 12.18 9.77
N MET A 116 11.22 11.53 9.82
CA MET A 116 10.39 11.31 8.64
C MET A 116 9.92 12.63 8.01
N GLY A 117 9.40 13.57 8.81
CA GLY A 117 8.98 14.89 8.33
C GLY A 117 10.12 15.67 7.69
N ARG A 118 11.32 15.63 8.28
CA ARG A 118 12.51 16.26 7.71
C ARG A 118 12.91 15.63 6.38
N LEU A 119 12.98 14.30 6.30
CA LEU A 119 13.33 13.61 5.06
C LEU A 119 12.36 13.91 3.92
N GLN A 120 11.09 14.13 4.24
CA GLN A 120 10.09 14.58 3.27
C GLN A 120 10.33 16.04 2.84
N ALA A 121 10.67 16.93 3.78
CA ALA A 121 10.90 18.35 3.55
C ALA A 121 12.23 18.68 2.84
N MET A 122 13.20 17.75 2.82
CA MET A 122 14.48 17.95 2.14
C MET A 122 14.29 18.27 0.65
N SER A 123 15.03 19.27 0.17
CA SER A 123 15.20 19.56 -1.25
C SER A 123 15.82 18.37 -1.99
N GLN A 124 15.70 18.34 -3.33
CA GLN A 124 16.32 17.28 -4.13
C GLN A 124 17.84 17.24 -3.96
N MET A 125 18.47 18.41 -3.83
CA MET A 125 19.90 18.52 -3.56
C MET A 125 20.27 17.90 -2.22
N GLU A 126 19.56 18.25 -1.14
CA GLU A 126 19.80 17.66 0.18
C GLU A 126 19.53 16.16 0.21
N LYS A 127 18.54 15.68 -0.54
CA LYS A 127 18.25 14.24 -0.69
C LYS A 127 19.40 13.51 -1.38
N LEU A 128 19.94 14.09 -2.45
CA LEU A 128 21.06 13.53 -3.20
C LEU A 128 22.33 13.52 -2.34
N ASP A 129 22.65 14.64 -1.71
CA ASP A 129 23.82 14.79 -0.84
C ASP A 129 23.76 13.82 0.36
N HIS A 130 22.61 13.78 1.03
CA HIS A 130 22.36 12.84 2.11
C HIS A 130 22.46 11.37 1.67
N TRP A 131 21.95 11.06 0.48
CA TRP A 131 22.04 9.71 -0.09
C TRP A 131 23.48 9.34 -0.43
N ILE A 132 24.25 10.24 -1.04
CA ILE A 132 25.69 10.04 -1.34
C ILE A 132 26.44 9.80 -0.03
N HIS A 133 26.31 10.68 0.95
CA HIS A 133 26.96 10.54 2.25
C HIS A 133 26.57 9.23 2.96
N GLY A 134 25.29 8.87 2.96
CA GLY A 134 24.81 7.61 3.55
C GLY A 134 25.28 6.36 2.80
N VAL A 135 25.49 6.42 1.49
CA VAL A 135 26.07 5.32 0.70
C VAL A 135 27.56 5.18 1.01
N LEU A 136 28.31 6.29 1.02
CA LEU A 136 29.74 6.31 1.32
C LEU A 136 30.04 5.80 2.72
N GLN A 137 29.32 6.27 3.74
CA GLN A 137 29.49 5.80 5.12
C GLN A 137 29.18 4.31 5.31
N ARG A 138 28.21 3.76 4.56
CA ARG A 138 27.91 2.31 4.61
C ARG A 138 28.94 1.48 3.87
N ALA A 139 29.57 2.05 2.85
CA ALA A 139 30.59 1.38 2.07
C ALA A 139 31.93 1.36 2.82
N ASP A 140 32.24 2.40 3.58
CA ASP A 140 33.37 2.47 4.50
C ASP A 140 33.13 1.55 5.72
N ARG A 141 33.66 0.32 5.66
CA ARG A 141 33.41 -0.70 6.70
C ARG A 141 34.33 -0.55 7.89
N ASN A 142 35.51 0.02 7.68
CA ASN A 142 36.55 0.19 8.70
C ASN A 142 36.44 1.55 9.42
N LYS A 143 35.60 2.47 8.90
CA LYS A 143 35.33 3.82 9.41
C LYS A 143 36.57 4.72 9.44
N ASP A 144 37.50 4.52 8.51
CA ASP A 144 38.69 5.36 8.39
C ASP A 144 38.54 6.56 7.44
N ASN A 145 37.32 6.76 6.90
CA ASN A 145 36.98 7.79 5.92
C ASN A 145 37.76 7.67 4.60
N LYS A 146 38.36 6.51 4.32
CA LYS A 146 39.04 6.20 3.07
C LYS A 146 38.40 5.00 2.40
N MET A 147 38.31 5.03 1.08
CA MET A 147 37.62 3.99 0.32
C MET A 147 38.63 3.07 -0.36
N SER A 148 38.80 1.85 0.16
CA SER A 148 39.55 0.81 -0.55
C SER A 148 38.77 0.30 -1.77
N PHE A 149 39.46 -0.33 -2.73
CA PHE A 149 38.77 -0.90 -3.90
C PHE A 149 37.67 -1.91 -3.55
N ARG A 150 37.83 -2.67 -2.44
CA ARG A 150 36.80 -3.59 -1.94
C ARG A 150 35.56 -2.85 -1.47
N GLU A 151 35.73 -1.69 -0.84
CA GLU A 151 34.65 -0.84 -0.34
C GLU A 151 33.96 -0.12 -1.49
N VAL A 152 34.70 0.35 -2.51
CA VAL A 152 34.13 0.87 -3.76
C VAL A 152 33.29 -0.20 -4.47
N LYS A 153 33.76 -1.44 -4.56
CA LYS A 153 32.97 -2.53 -5.13
C LYS A 153 31.71 -2.84 -4.31
N SER A 154 31.79 -2.73 -2.98
CA SER A 154 30.62 -2.83 -2.11
C SER A 154 29.64 -1.68 -2.37
N MET A 155 30.15 -0.46 -2.56
CA MET A 155 29.37 0.72 -2.91
C MET A 155 28.60 0.53 -4.21
N LEU A 156 29.28 0.15 -5.29
CA LEU A 156 28.65 -0.08 -6.61
C LEU A 156 27.51 -1.10 -6.52
N ARG A 157 27.73 -2.20 -5.79
CA ARG A 157 26.68 -3.21 -5.52
C ARG A 157 25.51 -2.66 -4.72
N MET A 158 25.76 -1.83 -3.70
CA MET A 158 24.70 -1.17 -2.93
C MET A 158 23.88 -0.19 -3.78
N LEU A 159 24.54 0.44 -4.75
CA LEU A 159 23.93 1.35 -5.72
C LEU A 159 23.21 0.61 -6.87
N ASN A 160 23.29 -0.72 -6.91
CA ASN A 160 22.80 -1.54 -8.01
C ASN A 160 23.39 -1.13 -9.37
N ILE A 161 24.65 -0.68 -9.37
CA ILE A 161 25.42 -0.39 -10.57
C ILE A 161 26.16 -1.67 -10.95
N ASP A 162 25.72 -2.28 -12.05
CA ASP A 162 26.42 -3.40 -12.65
C ASP A 162 27.58 -2.87 -13.50
N MET A 163 28.80 -3.05 -13.00
CA MET A 163 30.02 -2.56 -13.62
C MET A 163 31.06 -3.66 -13.60
N ASP A 164 31.72 -3.84 -14.73
CA ASP A 164 32.83 -4.78 -14.86
C ASP A 164 33.97 -4.44 -13.89
N ASP A 165 34.48 -5.46 -13.20
CA ASP A 165 35.52 -5.31 -12.17
C ASP A 165 36.81 -4.72 -12.73
N VAL A 166 37.15 -5.01 -14.00
CA VAL A 166 38.37 -4.51 -14.65
C VAL A 166 38.21 -3.01 -14.93
N TYR A 167 37.05 -2.60 -15.43
CA TYR A 167 36.76 -1.18 -15.65
C TYR A 167 36.70 -0.39 -14.33
N ALA A 168 36.03 -0.92 -13.31
CA ALA A 168 35.98 -0.30 -11.99
C ALA A 168 37.38 -0.16 -11.37
N SER A 169 38.24 -1.19 -11.53
CA SER A 169 39.62 -1.15 -11.05
C SER A 169 40.47 -0.13 -11.80
N LYS A 170 40.27 -0.02 -13.13
CA LYS A 170 40.94 1.00 -13.94
C LYS A 170 40.55 2.41 -13.47
N LEU A 171 39.24 2.67 -13.33
CA LEU A 171 38.75 3.96 -12.88
C LEU A 171 39.25 4.32 -11.48
N PHE A 172 39.26 3.35 -10.56
CA PHE A 172 39.80 3.50 -9.22
C PHE A 172 41.27 3.93 -9.25
N LYS A 173 42.11 3.21 -10.01
CA LYS A 173 43.55 3.51 -10.13
C LYS A 173 43.83 4.85 -10.80
N GLU A 174 42.99 5.27 -11.74
CA GLU A 174 43.14 6.58 -12.38
C GLU A 174 42.83 7.74 -11.42
N CYS A 175 42.03 7.50 -10.38
CA CYS A 175 41.66 8.50 -9.39
C CYS A 175 42.54 8.47 -8.12
N ASP A 176 43.22 7.36 -7.85
CA ASP A 176 44.20 7.20 -6.75
C ASP A 176 45.52 7.92 -7.09
N HIS A 177 45.51 9.24 -6.94
CA HIS A 177 46.68 10.10 -7.17
C HIS A 177 47.71 10.00 -6.05
N SER A 178 47.29 9.63 -4.84
CA SER A 178 48.12 9.43 -3.66
C SER A 178 48.90 8.10 -3.72
N GLY A 179 48.46 7.15 -4.54
CA GLY A 179 49.10 5.84 -4.74
C GLY A 179 49.03 4.95 -3.49
N ASN A 180 48.10 5.22 -2.58
CA ASN A 180 47.99 4.52 -1.30
C ASN A 180 46.93 3.39 -1.33
N GLU A 181 46.43 3.05 -2.53
CA GLU A 181 45.38 2.06 -2.79
C GLU A 181 44.03 2.37 -2.14
N ARG A 182 43.78 3.66 -1.84
CA ARG A 182 42.55 4.16 -1.23
C ARG A 182 42.18 5.52 -1.82
N LEU A 183 40.89 5.78 -1.96
CA LEU A 183 40.39 7.10 -2.38
C LEU A 183 39.97 7.90 -1.16
N GLU A 184 40.46 9.13 -1.04
CA GLU A 184 40.05 10.07 0.01
C GLU A 184 39.79 11.48 -0.53
N GLY A 185 38.85 12.20 0.10
CA GLY A 185 38.53 13.59 -0.23
C GLY A 185 38.30 13.81 -1.74
N ARG A 186 39.19 14.58 -2.37
CA ARG A 186 39.11 14.94 -3.79
C ARG A 186 39.21 13.76 -4.76
N GLU A 187 39.93 12.71 -4.40
CA GLU A 187 40.07 11.51 -5.24
C GLU A 187 38.76 10.74 -5.32
N LEU A 188 38.05 10.68 -4.18
CA LEU A 188 36.73 10.08 -4.10
C LEU A 188 35.67 10.91 -4.84
N GLU A 189 35.74 12.24 -4.71
CA GLU A 189 34.88 13.16 -5.48
C GLU A 189 35.10 13.01 -7.00
N GLU A 190 36.35 12.91 -7.46
CA GLU A 190 36.68 12.69 -8.87
C GLU A 190 36.17 11.33 -9.35
N PHE A 191 36.36 10.28 -8.56
CA PHE A 191 35.82 8.96 -8.87
C PHE A 191 34.29 9.00 -9.01
N CYS A 192 33.58 9.62 -8.07
CA CYS A 192 32.13 9.80 -8.14
C CYS A 192 31.70 10.63 -9.35
N ARG A 193 32.42 11.72 -9.66
CA ARG A 193 32.15 12.56 -10.84
C ARG A 193 32.28 11.78 -12.14
N ARG A 194 33.32 10.95 -12.28
CA ARG A 194 33.49 10.10 -13.47
C ARG A 194 32.45 8.99 -13.53
N LEU A 195 32.12 8.38 -12.40
CA LEU A 195 31.11 7.34 -12.30
C LEU A 195 29.71 7.85 -12.70
N LEU A 196 29.38 9.07 -12.29
CA LEU A 196 28.09 9.71 -12.54
C LEU A 196 28.05 10.50 -13.85
N ARG A 197 29.12 10.46 -14.65
CA ARG A 197 29.19 11.17 -15.93
C ARG A 197 28.17 10.59 -16.92
N ARG A 198 27.37 11.47 -17.53
CA ARG A 198 26.32 11.12 -18.50
C ARG A 198 26.62 11.78 -19.86
N PRO A 199 27.45 11.17 -20.71
CA PRO A 199 27.87 11.78 -21.98
C PRO A 199 26.70 12.09 -22.92
N GLU A 200 25.62 11.32 -22.86
CA GLU A 200 24.40 11.56 -23.62
C GLU A 200 23.66 12.84 -23.16
N LEU A 201 23.73 13.17 -21.88
CA LEU A 201 23.17 14.42 -21.35
C LEU A 201 24.09 15.61 -21.65
N GLU A 202 25.40 15.41 -21.63
CA GLU A 202 26.37 16.41 -22.09
C GLU A 202 26.15 16.76 -23.57
N GLU A 203 25.89 15.76 -24.41
CA GLU A 203 25.58 15.96 -25.83
C GLU A 203 24.24 16.69 -25.99
N LEU A 204 23.19 16.24 -25.30
CA LEU A 204 21.88 16.89 -25.34
C LEU A 204 21.97 18.35 -24.91
N PHE A 205 22.59 18.63 -23.76
CA PHE A 205 22.82 19.99 -23.28
C PHE A 205 23.60 20.82 -24.30
N GLY A 206 24.67 20.24 -24.88
CA GLY A 206 25.48 20.85 -25.91
C GLY A 206 24.76 21.18 -27.23
N ARG A 207 23.60 20.55 -27.51
CA ARG A 207 22.78 20.89 -28.70
C ARG A 207 22.03 22.21 -28.55
N TYR A 208 21.72 22.59 -27.31
CA TYR A 208 20.96 23.81 -27.02
C TYR A 208 21.85 24.92 -26.45
N SER A 209 22.91 24.57 -25.72
CA SER A 209 23.88 25.56 -25.23
C SER A 209 24.81 25.98 -26.36
N GLY A 210 25.13 27.28 -26.44
CA GLY A 210 26.19 27.80 -27.30
C GLY A 210 27.61 27.28 -26.96
N GLU A 211 28.62 27.89 -27.58
CA GLU A 211 30.03 27.52 -27.38
C GLU A 211 30.52 27.67 -25.93
N ASP A 212 29.87 28.53 -25.16
CA ASP A 212 30.16 28.79 -23.74
C ASP A 212 29.67 27.69 -22.80
N ARG A 213 28.89 26.72 -23.31
CA ARG A 213 28.34 25.57 -22.57
C ARG A 213 27.52 26.00 -21.36
N VAL A 214 26.71 27.03 -21.54
CA VAL A 214 25.71 27.50 -20.58
C VAL A 214 24.38 27.68 -21.32
N LEU A 215 23.26 27.38 -20.67
CA LEU A 215 21.93 27.64 -21.22
C LEU A 215 21.40 28.97 -20.69
N SER A 216 21.08 29.88 -21.59
CA SER A 216 20.22 31.03 -21.31
C SER A 216 18.76 30.60 -21.12
N ALA A 217 17.94 31.51 -20.58
CA ALA A 217 16.49 31.27 -20.47
C ALA A 217 15.84 31.07 -21.84
N GLU A 218 16.33 31.76 -22.87
CA GLU A 218 15.89 31.63 -24.26
C GLU A 218 16.29 30.27 -24.86
N GLU A 219 17.51 29.80 -24.66
CA GLU A 219 17.93 28.47 -25.15
C GLU A 219 17.20 27.33 -24.43
N LEU A 220 16.96 27.48 -23.11
CA LEU A 220 16.13 26.53 -22.37
C LEU A 220 14.67 26.55 -22.86
N GLN A 221 14.16 27.70 -23.27
CA GLN A 221 12.83 27.81 -23.87
C GLN A 221 12.72 26.97 -25.15
N ASP A 222 13.76 26.97 -25.98
CA ASP A 222 13.81 26.18 -27.21
C ASP A 222 13.85 24.69 -26.90
N PHE A 223 14.63 24.27 -25.90
CA PHE A 223 14.59 22.89 -25.40
C PHE A 223 13.17 22.47 -24.99
N LEU A 224 12.47 23.27 -24.16
CA LEU A 224 11.12 22.96 -23.70
C LEU A 224 10.13 22.86 -24.87
N ARG A 225 10.27 23.74 -25.87
CA ARG A 225 9.43 23.74 -27.07
C ARG A 225 9.57 22.46 -27.87
N ASP A 226 10.80 21.97 -28.04
CA ASP A 226 11.09 20.73 -28.74
C ASP A 226 10.58 19.49 -27.99
N GLN A 227 10.44 19.60 -26.65
CA GLN A 227 9.79 18.55 -25.85
C GLN A 227 8.25 18.61 -25.88
N GLY A 228 7.66 19.66 -26.44
CA GLY A 228 6.20 19.88 -26.42
C GLY A 228 5.67 20.38 -25.08
N GLU A 229 6.54 20.93 -24.23
CA GLU A 229 6.20 21.47 -22.91
C GLU A 229 5.79 22.96 -22.98
N ASP A 230 5.35 23.55 -21.85
CA ASP A 230 5.15 25.01 -21.75
C ASP A 230 6.49 25.74 -21.97
N SER A 231 6.66 26.22 -23.20
CA SER A 231 7.84 26.94 -23.65
C SER A 231 7.73 28.46 -23.42
N SER A 232 7.13 28.92 -22.32
CA SER A 232 7.15 30.34 -21.98
C SER A 232 8.49 30.75 -21.34
N LEU A 233 9.02 31.93 -21.67
CA LEU A 233 10.24 32.46 -21.03
C LEU A 233 10.11 32.55 -19.50
N ARG A 234 8.89 32.79 -19.00
CA ARG A 234 8.61 32.78 -17.56
C ARG A 234 8.86 31.39 -16.96
N GLN A 235 8.41 30.34 -17.64
CA GLN A 235 8.62 28.96 -17.20
C GLN A 235 10.11 28.59 -17.23
N ALA A 236 10.81 28.90 -18.32
CA ALA A 236 12.25 28.68 -18.42
C ALA A 236 13.02 29.34 -17.26
N ARG A 237 12.78 30.64 -16.98
CA ARG A 237 13.39 31.33 -15.82
C ARG A 237 13.03 30.70 -14.48
N THR A 238 11.81 30.20 -14.34
CA THR A 238 11.36 29.52 -13.11
C THR A 238 12.13 28.23 -12.89
N ILE A 239 12.32 27.43 -13.95
CA ILE A 239 13.13 26.21 -13.92
C ILE A 239 14.57 26.55 -13.52
N ILE A 240 15.20 27.54 -14.16
CA ILE A 240 16.57 27.97 -13.82
C ILE A 240 16.67 28.37 -12.34
N ARG A 241 15.77 29.23 -11.86
CA ARG A 241 15.77 29.69 -10.47
C ARG A 241 15.56 28.58 -9.46
N THR A 242 14.84 27.53 -9.86
CA THR A 242 14.53 26.39 -8.99
C THR A 242 15.67 25.39 -8.93
N TYR A 243 16.26 25.02 -10.08
CA TYR A 243 17.15 23.86 -10.19
C TYR A 243 18.63 24.21 -10.37
N GLU A 244 18.97 25.44 -10.78
CA GLU A 244 20.38 25.84 -10.88
C GLU A 244 21.05 25.86 -9.51
N LEU A 245 22.27 25.30 -9.43
CA LEU A 245 23.02 25.14 -8.20
C LEU A 245 23.96 26.33 -7.94
N ASN A 246 24.40 27.02 -8.99
CA ASN A 246 25.29 28.16 -8.88
C ASN A 246 24.52 29.47 -8.77
N GLU A 247 24.65 30.11 -7.61
CA GLU A 247 23.97 31.38 -7.30
C GLU A 247 24.31 32.53 -8.24
N LYS A 248 25.50 32.53 -8.86
CA LYS A 248 25.86 33.55 -9.85
C LYS A 248 25.13 33.31 -11.17
N ALA A 249 25.14 32.07 -11.67
CA ALA A 249 24.42 31.68 -12.88
C ALA A 249 22.91 31.91 -12.71
N LYS A 250 22.36 31.49 -11.57
CA LYS A 250 20.96 31.70 -11.20
C LYS A 250 20.54 33.17 -11.24
N ARG A 251 21.36 34.08 -10.69
CA ARG A 251 21.09 35.54 -10.71
C ARG A 251 21.10 36.13 -12.13
N GLN A 252 21.76 35.46 -13.06
CA GLN A 252 21.86 35.88 -14.46
C GLN A 252 20.84 35.15 -15.35
N ASP A 253 19.92 34.37 -14.76
CA ASP A 253 18.99 33.48 -15.48
C ASP A 253 19.73 32.55 -16.46
N LEU A 254 20.88 32.01 -16.02
CA LEU A 254 21.70 31.04 -16.72
C LEU A 254 21.66 29.68 -16.01
N MET A 255 21.69 28.60 -16.78
CA MET A 255 21.70 27.22 -16.30
C MET A 255 22.93 26.45 -16.80
N MET A 256 23.64 25.82 -15.87
CA MET A 256 24.74 24.92 -16.14
C MET A 256 24.24 23.47 -16.25
N LEU A 257 25.11 22.58 -16.74
CA LEU A 257 24.79 21.16 -16.91
C LEU A 257 24.25 20.51 -15.63
N ASP A 258 24.83 20.82 -14.47
CA ASP A 258 24.38 20.28 -13.19
C ASP A 258 22.95 20.73 -12.86
N GLY A 259 22.61 22.01 -13.10
CA GLY A 259 21.26 22.53 -12.93
C GLY A 259 20.26 21.90 -13.90
N PHE A 260 20.68 21.66 -15.14
CA PHE A 260 19.87 20.97 -16.14
C PHE A 260 19.60 19.51 -15.76
N MET A 261 20.61 18.78 -15.28
CA MET A 261 20.43 17.42 -14.76
C MET A 261 19.49 17.39 -13.55
N MET A 262 19.60 18.37 -12.64
CA MET A 262 18.69 18.50 -11.50
C MET A 262 17.24 18.75 -11.94
N TYR A 263 17.03 19.52 -13.00
CA TYR A 263 15.72 19.70 -13.62
C TYR A 263 15.18 18.40 -14.21
N LEU A 264 15.97 17.68 -15.02
CA LEU A 264 15.55 16.43 -15.65
C LEU A 264 15.22 15.33 -14.63
N LEU A 265 15.88 15.33 -13.46
CA LEU A 265 15.59 14.41 -12.36
C LEU A 265 14.47 14.89 -11.42
N SER A 266 13.90 16.06 -11.69
CA SER A 266 12.84 16.65 -10.87
C SER A 266 11.45 16.24 -11.37
N ALA A 267 10.42 16.51 -10.54
CA ALA A 267 9.03 16.35 -10.94
C ALA A 267 8.64 17.18 -12.17
N ALA A 268 9.33 18.31 -12.42
CA ALA A 268 9.05 19.16 -13.58
C ALA A 268 9.63 18.60 -14.90
N GLY A 269 10.63 17.72 -14.82
CA GLY A 269 11.19 16.99 -15.96
C GLY A 269 10.75 15.53 -16.01
N ASP A 270 9.76 15.15 -15.19
CA ASP A 270 9.25 13.78 -15.11
C ASP A 270 8.37 13.48 -16.33
N ILE A 271 8.48 12.25 -16.84
CA ILE A 271 7.60 11.76 -17.92
C ILE A 271 6.13 11.70 -17.47
N LEU A 272 5.89 11.61 -16.16
CA LEU A 272 4.55 11.65 -15.59
C LEU A 272 4.05 13.11 -15.52
N ASN A 273 2.92 13.39 -16.20
CA ASN A 273 2.21 14.65 -16.00
C ASN A 273 1.84 14.81 -14.51
N GLN A 274 2.43 15.81 -13.86
CA GLN A 274 2.24 16.06 -12.45
C GLN A 274 0.81 16.47 -12.10
N GLU A 275 0.03 17.01 -13.03
CA GLU A 275 -1.41 17.30 -12.83
C GLU A 275 -2.20 16.01 -12.57
N HIS A 276 -1.75 14.88 -13.15
CA HIS A 276 -2.40 13.58 -12.97
C HIS A 276 -2.03 12.89 -11.65
N THR A 277 -1.15 13.48 -10.83
CA THR A 277 -0.85 12.98 -9.48
C THR A 277 -1.97 13.29 -8.47
N LYS A 278 -2.89 14.16 -8.86
CA LYS A 278 -4.13 14.48 -8.14
C LYS A 278 -5.33 13.97 -8.93
N VAL A 279 -6.49 13.99 -8.28
CA VAL A 279 -7.76 13.65 -8.93
C VAL A 279 -8.05 14.72 -9.98
N HIS A 280 -8.02 14.30 -11.25
CA HIS A 280 -8.19 15.15 -12.43
C HIS A 280 -9.37 14.68 -13.30
N GLN A 281 -9.92 13.51 -13.02
CA GLN A 281 -11.13 13.01 -13.67
C GLN A 281 -12.36 13.78 -13.16
N ASP A 282 -13.37 13.89 -14.02
CA ASP A 282 -14.71 14.28 -13.58
C ASP A 282 -15.25 13.20 -12.63
N MET A 283 -15.49 13.55 -11.36
CA MET A 283 -15.99 12.64 -10.32
C MET A 283 -17.51 12.77 -10.09
N SER A 284 -18.21 13.47 -11.00
CA SER A 284 -19.65 13.74 -10.91
C SER A 284 -20.53 12.81 -11.76
N GLN A 285 -19.94 11.89 -12.55
CA GLN A 285 -20.67 10.87 -13.29
C GLN A 285 -21.18 9.76 -12.36
N PRO A 286 -22.19 8.95 -12.77
CA PRO A 286 -22.65 7.80 -11.99
C PRO A 286 -21.53 6.80 -11.66
N LEU A 287 -21.61 6.12 -10.51
CA LEU A 287 -20.58 5.19 -10.03
C LEU A 287 -20.17 4.11 -11.05
N SER A 288 -21.10 3.66 -11.90
CA SER A 288 -20.86 2.66 -12.95
C SER A 288 -19.93 3.12 -14.08
N HIS A 289 -19.59 4.41 -14.14
CA HIS A 289 -18.71 4.99 -15.18
C HIS A 289 -17.22 4.90 -14.83
N TYR A 290 -16.86 4.35 -13.66
CA TYR A 290 -15.49 4.34 -13.16
C TYR A 290 -14.95 2.92 -12.99
N PHE A 291 -13.67 2.74 -13.28
CA PHE A 291 -12.93 1.58 -12.80
C PHE A 291 -12.67 1.74 -11.30
N ILE A 292 -13.23 0.84 -10.50
CA ILE A 292 -13.08 0.85 -9.04
C ILE A 292 -11.96 -0.12 -8.65
N SER A 293 -10.91 0.40 -8.02
CA SER A 293 -9.85 -0.43 -7.45
C SER A 293 -10.44 -1.38 -6.41
N SER A 294 -10.36 -2.68 -6.67
CA SER A 294 -11.09 -3.73 -5.94
C SER A 294 -10.14 -4.84 -5.49
N SER A 295 -10.40 -5.42 -4.33
CA SER A 295 -9.57 -6.45 -3.70
C SER A 295 -10.38 -7.71 -3.42
N HIS A 296 -9.88 -8.85 -3.91
CA HIS A 296 -10.48 -10.16 -3.74
C HIS A 296 -9.89 -10.90 -2.53
N ASN A 297 -10.72 -11.58 -1.75
CA ASN A 297 -10.42 -12.26 -0.48
C ASN A 297 -9.48 -11.41 0.40
N THR A 298 -9.92 -10.19 0.66
CA THR A 298 -9.07 -9.10 1.17
C THR A 298 -8.39 -9.45 2.51
N TYR A 299 -9.01 -10.31 3.31
CA TYR A 299 -8.50 -10.79 4.59
C TYR A 299 -7.22 -11.64 4.46
N LEU A 300 -6.97 -12.30 3.32
CA LEU A 300 -5.84 -13.20 3.12
C LEU A 300 -4.52 -12.44 2.92
N THR A 301 -3.51 -12.82 3.70
CA THR A 301 -2.15 -12.24 3.57
C THR A 301 -1.18 -13.11 2.78
N ARG A 302 -1.59 -14.33 2.43
CA ARG A 302 -0.78 -15.37 1.78
C ARG A 302 -1.71 -16.28 0.94
N ASN A 303 -1.23 -17.48 0.61
CA ASN A 303 -1.92 -18.48 -0.20
C ASN A 303 -3.36 -18.76 0.27
N GLN A 304 -4.26 -19.07 -0.68
CA GLN A 304 -5.68 -19.32 -0.43
C GLN A 304 -5.98 -20.52 0.49
N ILE A 305 -5.13 -21.55 0.50
CA ILE A 305 -5.45 -22.83 1.18
C ILE A 305 -5.07 -22.84 2.68
N GLY A 306 -4.04 -22.07 3.07
CA GLY A 306 -3.48 -22.09 4.44
C GLY A 306 -2.84 -20.78 4.87
N GLY A 307 -3.23 -19.69 4.21
CA GLY A 307 -2.79 -18.34 4.53
C GLY A 307 -3.35 -17.85 5.86
N THR A 308 -2.69 -16.84 6.42
CA THR A 308 -3.19 -16.14 7.60
C THR A 308 -4.18 -15.06 7.18
N SER A 309 -5.38 -15.06 7.76
CA SER A 309 -6.34 -13.96 7.69
C SER A 309 -5.95 -12.87 8.68
N SER A 310 -6.03 -11.60 8.27
CA SER A 310 -5.56 -10.47 9.08
C SER A 310 -6.35 -9.20 8.78
N THR A 311 -6.69 -8.47 9.84
CA THR A 311 -7.29 -7.13 9.75
C THR A 311 -6.35 -6.11 9.08
N GLU A 312 -5.02 -6.27 9.24
CA GLU A 312 -4.03 -5.40 8.57
C GLU A 312 -4.06 -5.57 7.04
N ALA A 313 -4.67 -6.64 6.51
CA ALA A 313 -4.83 -6.80 5.07
C ALA A 313 -5.81 -5.76 4.50
N TYR A 314 -6.94 -5.52 5.19
CA TYR A 314 -7.88 -4.43 4.86
C TYR A 314 -7.22 -3.07 4.96
N VAL A 315 -6.49 -2.81 6.05
CA VAL A 315 -5.77 -1.55 6.27
C VAL A 315 -4.79 -1.27 5.12
N ARG A 316 -4.01 -2.28 4.70
CA ARG A 316 -3.09 -2.13 3.56
C ARG A 316 -3.81 -1.89 2.24
N ALA A 317 -4.90 -2.62 1.97
CA ALA A 317 -5.67 -2.46 0.75
C ALA A 317 -6.24 -1.03 0.64
N LEU A 318 -6.90 -0.55 1.69
CA LEU A 318 -7.49 0.79 1.73
C LEU A 318 -6.44 1.90 1.61
N ARG A 319 -5.28 1.73 2.26
CA ARG A 319 -4.15 2.68 2.17
C ARG A 319 -3.46 2.69 0.81
N ALA A 320 -3.52 1.58 0.08
CA ALA A 320 -3.10 1.52 -1.32
C ALA A 320 -4.11 2.18 -2.27
N GLY A 321 -5.26 2.66 -1.77
CA GLY A 321 -6.30 3.31 -2.56
C GLY A 321 -7.43 2.37 -2.99
N CYS A 322 -7.44 1.10 -2.57
CA CYS A 322 -8.53 0.17 -2.85
C CYS A 322 -9.85 0.74 -2.31
N ARG A 323 -10.93 0.66 -3.11
CA ARG A 323 -12.27 1.20 -2.82
C ARG A 323 -13.36 0.12 -2.75
N CYS A 324 -13.04 -1.14 -3.05
CA CYS A 324 -13.96 -2.27 -2.84
C CYS A 324 -13.20 -3.41 -2.14
N VAL A 325 -13.69 -3.83 -0.98
CA VAL A 325 -13.07 -4.89 -0.18
C VAL A 325 -14.07 -6.01 0.09
N GLU A 326 -13.56 -7.23 0.09
CA GLU A 326 -14.35 -8.46 0.23
C GLU A 326 -14.29 -9.03 1.66
N LEU A 327 -15.43 -9.54 2.13
CA LEU A 327 -15.61 -10.14 3.44
C LEU A 327 -16.43 -11.45 3.32
N ASP A 328 -15.74 -12.58 3.40
CA ASP A 328 -16.35 -13.91 3.46
C ASP A 328 -16.77 -14.19 4.90
N CYS A 329 -18.05 -13.94 5.18
CA CYS A 329 -18.63 -13.94 6.52
C CYS A 329 -19.22 -15.31 6.83
N TRP A 330 -18.79 -15.91 7.93
CA TRP A 330 -19.20 -17.23 8.39
C TRP A 330 -19.63 -17.18 9.85
N GLU A 331 -20.42 -18.17 10.26
CA GLU A 331 -20.80 -18.31 11.67
C GLU A 331 -19.58 -18.52 12.57
N GLY A 332 -19.52 -17.75 13.65
CA GLY A 332 -18.57 -17.94 14.73
C GLY A 332 -19.22 -18.41 16.02
N SER A 333 -18.40 -18.66 17.03
CA SER A 333 -18.85 -19.03 18.37
C SER A 333 -19.45 -17.83 19.10
N ASP A 334 -20.26 -18.10 20.13
CA ASP A 334 -20.82 -17.07 21.02
C ASP A 334 -21.66 -16.00 20.31
N GLY A 335 -22.22 -16.33 19.13
CA GLY A 335 -23.04 -15.42 18.32
C GLY A 335 -22.25 -14.34 17.59
N GLU A 336 -20.91 -14.42 17.56
CA GLU A 336 -20.04 -13.45 16.92
C GLU A 336 -19.57 -13.93 15.53
N PRO A 337 -19.93 -13.24 14.43
CA PRO A 337 -19.52 -13.62 13.08
C PRO A 337 -18.01 -13.54 12.88
N VAL A 338 -17.47 -14.41 12.03
CA VAL A 338 -16.05 -14.44 11.67
C VAL A 338 -15.84 -14.29 10.16
N VAL A 339 -14.63 -13.86 9.79
CA VAL A 339 -14.20 -13.76 8.39
C VAL A 339 -13.03 -14.72 8.15
N TYR A 340 -13.18 -15.61 7.16
CA TYR A 340 -12.14 -16.51 6.67
C TYR A 340 -12.58 -17.19 5.36
N HIS A 341 -11.65 -17.87 4.70
CA HIS A 341 -11.97 -18.64 3.50
C HIS A 341 -12.55 -20.00 3.89
N GLY A 342 -13.83 -20.23 3.57
CA GLY A 342 -14.57 -21.46 3.90
C GLY A 342 -13.83 -22.73 3.51
N HIS A 343 -14.09 -23.84 4.22
CA HIS A 343 -13.55 -25.17 3.87
C HIS A 343 -12.02 -25.28 3.74
N THR A 344 -11.26 -24.30 4.23
CA THR A 344 -9.79 -24.27 4.19
C THR A 344 -9.14 -24.21 5.57
N LEU A 345 -7.80 -24.29 5.61
CA LEU A 345 -7.00 -24.21 6.85
C LEU A 345 -6.59 -22.76 7.20
N THR A 346 -7.30 -21.77 6.66
CA THR A 346 -7.02 -20.35 6.92
C THR A 346 -7.42 -19.98 8.35
N SER A 347 -6.71 -19.02 8.95
CA SER A 347 -7.07 -18.54 10.29
C SER A 347 -8.33 -17.69 10.26
N LYS A 348 -9.06 -17.62 11.37
CA LYS A 348 -10.29 -16.81 11.48
C LYS A 348 -9.99 -15.46 12.14
N ILE A 349 -10.67 -14.40 11.71
CA ILE A 349 -10.68 -13.09 12.36
C ILE A 349 -12.13 -12.69 12.65
N LEU A 350 -12.37 -11.92 13.71
CA LEU A 350 -13.73 -11.47 14.04
C LEU A 350 -14.21 -10.45 13.01
N PHE A 351 -15.46 -10.56 12.57
CA PHE A 351 -16.10 -9.59 11.68
C PHE A 351 -16.07 -8.19 12.30
N ARG A 352 -16.37 -8.09 13.60
CA ARG A 352 -16.30 -6.84 14.38
C ARG A 352 -14.95 -6.13 14.23
N ASP A 353 -13.84 -6.86 14.39
CA ASP A 353 -12.48 -6.29 14.30
C ASP A 353 -12.14 -5.83 12.86
N VAL A 354 -12.70 -6.50 11.84
CA VAL A 354 -12.56 -6.10 10.44
C VAL A 354 -13.27 -4.77 10.21
N ILE A 355 -14.51 -4.63 10.66
CA ILE A 355 -15.29 -3.39 10.52
C ILE A 355 -14.62 -2.23 11.28
N GLU A 356 -14.09 -2.46 12.49
CA GLU A 356 -13.29 -1.46 13.22
C GLU A 356 -12.07 -1.00 12.40
N SER A 357 -11.35 -1.95 11.78
CA SER A 357 -10.18 -1.63 10.97
C SER A 357 -10.53 -0.85 9.69
N ILE A 358 -11.69 -1.14 9.10
CA ILE A 358 -12.23 -0.40 7.94
C ILE A 358 -12.63 1.02 8.37
N ARG A 359 -13.34 1.20 9.48
CA ARG A 359 -13.71 2.52 10.02
C ARG A 359 -12.51 3.46 10.10
N ASP A 360 -11.40 2.93 10.63
CA ASP A 360 -10.20 3.69 10.91
C ASP A 360 -9.40 4.04 9.64
N SER A 361 -9.51 3.22 8.57
CA SER A 361 -8.64 3.33 7.39
C SER A 361 -9.33 3.67 6.07
N ALA A 362 -10.67 3.57 5.99
CA ALA A 362 -11.45 3.71 4.76
C ALA A 362 -11.13 4.99 3.97
N PHE A 363 -11.01 6.12 4.67
CA PHE A 363 -10.88 7.44 4.04
C PHE A 363 -9.53 8.12 4.28
N GLU A 364 -8.52 7.42 4.83
CA GLU A 364 -7.19 8.00 5.06
C GLU A 364 -6.49 8.44 3.76
N LYS A 365 -6.61 7.62 2.70
CA LYS A 365 -5.91 7.85 1.43
C LYS A 365 -6.78 8.58 0.39
N SER A 366 -8.08 8.37 0.43
CA SER A 366 -9.03 8.86 -0.56
C SER A 366 -10.38 9.11 0.12
N PRO A 367 -11.05 10.26 -0.12
CA PRO A 367 -12.35 10.56 0.45
C PRO A 367 -13.50 9.85 -0.28
N TYR A 368 -13.23 9.24 -1.45
CA TYR A 368 -14.26 8.59 -2.27
C TYR A 368 -14.78 7.29 -1.64
N PRO A 369 -16.02 6.87 -1.99
CA PRO A 369 -16.73 5.80 -1.29
C PRO A 369 -15.98 4.48 -1.24
N VAL A 370 -16.28 3.69 -0.20
CA VAL A 370 -15.81 2.32 -0.04
C VAL A 370 -16.98 1.35 -0.11
N ILE A 371 -16.85 0.29 -0.89
CA ILE A 371 -17.85 -0.78 -1.03
C ILE A 371 -17.39 -2.00 -0.23
N LEU A 372 -18.27 -2.52 0.62
CA LEU A 372 -18.10 -3.80 1.32
C LEU A 372 -18.83 -4.88 0.53
N SER A 373 -18.09 -5.74 -0.17
CA SER A 373 -18.63 -6.92 -0.85
C SER A 373 -18.76 -8.04 0.15
N LEU A 374 -19.99 -8.35 0.56
CA LEU A 374 -20.25 -9.42 1.52
C LEU A 374 -20.55 -10.72 0.78
N GLU A 375 -19.74 -11.75 1.06
CA GLU A 375 -20.06 -13.14 0.76
C GLU A 375 -20.54 -13.77 2.07
N ASN A 376 -21.84 -14.04 2.17
CA ASN A 376 -22.47 -14.27 3.46
C ASN A 376 -22.96 -15.72 3.62
N HIS A 377 -22.33 -16.42 4.56
CA HIS A 377 -22.60 -17.80 4.96
C HIS A 377 -23.13 -17.89 6.40
N CYS A 378 -23.57 -16.78 6.99
CA CYS A 378 -24.10 -16.73 8.35
C CYS A 378 -25.60 -17.06 8.40
N GLY A 379 -26.08 -17.70 9.47
CA GLY A 379 -27.51 -17.76 9.77
C GLY A 379 -28.11 -16.39 10.13
N LEU A 380 -29.44 -16.27 10.09
CA LEU A 380 -30.16 -14.99 10.21
C LEU A 380 -29.82 -14.20 11.49
N GLU A 381 -29.60 -14.88 12.62
CA GLU A 381 -29.24 -14.23 13.89
C GLU A 381 -27.86 -13.55 13.79
N GLN A 382 -26.87 -14.24 13.23
CA GLN A 382 -25.53 -13.69 13.05
C GLN A 382 -25.49 -12.63 11.93
N GLN A 383 -26.35 -12.73 10.91
CA GLN A 383 -26.54 -11.64 9.93
C GLN A 383 -27.08 -10.37 10.59
N ALA A 384 -28.05 -10.48 11.50
CA ALA A 384 -28.52 -9.34 12.29
C ALA A 384 -27.41 -8.77 13.18
N THR A 385 -26.53 -9.63 13.71
CA THR A 385 -25.31 -9.18 14.42
C THR A 385 -24.32 -8.46 13.52
N MET A 386 -24.08 -8.93 12.30
CA MET A 386 -23.26 -8.22 11.31
C MET A 386 -23.81 -6.81 11.05
N ALA A 387 -25.13 -6.70 10.82
CA ALA A 387 -25.79 -5.42 10.59
C ALA A 387 -25.66 -4.48 11.80
N ARG A 388 -25.81 -5.01 13.02
CA ARG A 388 -25.63 -4.26 14.27
C ARG A 388 -24.20 -3.73 14.42
N HIS A 389 -23.20 -4.57 14.18
CA HIS A 389 -21.79 -4.17 14.22
C HIS A 389 -21.49 -3.08 13.20
N MET A 390 -21.92 -3.24 11.94
CA MET A 390 -21.74 -2.22 10.90
C MET A 390 -22.37 -0.88 11.29
N LYS A 391 -23.64 -0.88 11.73
CA LYS A 391 -24.32 0.36 12.18
C LYS A 391 -23.61 1.02 13.36
N ALA A 392 -23.27 0.25 14.39
CA ALA A 392 -22.66 0.78 15.61
C ALA A 392 -21.24 1.32 15.39
N ILE A 393 -20.45 0.66 14.54
CA ILE A 393 -19.03 0.99 14.35
C ILE A 393 -18.84 2.05 13.27
N LEU A 394 -19.56 1.94 12.15
CA LEU A 394 -19.39 2.85 11.01
C LEU A 394 -20.23 4.13 11.14
N GLY A 395 -21.32 4.08 11.93
CA GLY A 395 -22.18 5.23 12.20
C GLY A 395 -22.63 5.93 10.91
N ASP A 396 -22.50 7.26 10.87
CA ASP A 396 -22.94 8.11 9.76
C ASP A 396 -22.18 7.87 8.44
N ARG A 397 -21.03 7.17 8.49
CA ARG A 397 -20.30 6.79 7.29
C ARG A 397 -21.00 5.65 6.55
N LEU A 398 -21.75 4.80 7.25
CA LEU A 398 -22.52 3.75 6.61
C LEU A 398 -23.75 4.33 5.93
N LEU A 399 -23.87 4.10 4.62
CA LEU A 399 -25.04 4.51 3.87
C LEU A 399 -26.17 3.51 4.11
N THR A 400 -27.24 3.96 4.75
CA THR A 400 -28.40 3.11 5.12
C THR A 400 -29.69 3.49 4.41
N GLN A 401 -29.69 4.62 3.69
CA GLN A 401 -30.83 5.14 2.94
C GLN A 401 -30.34 5.81 1.65
N PRO A 402 -31.18 5.91 0.61
CA PRO A 402 -30.88 6.71 -0.57
C PRO A 402 -30.55 8.17 -0.22
N LEU A 403 -29.73 8.82 -1.04
CA LEU A 403 -29.40 10.23 -0.87
C LEU A 403 -30.65 11.10 -1.03
N GLN A 404 -30.77 12.12 -0.16
CA GLN A 404 -31.94 12.98 -0.14
C GLN A 404 -32.13 13.71 -1.47
N GLY A 405 -33.35 13.66 -2.02
CA GLY A 405 -33.69 14.35 -3.26
C GLY A 405 -33.18 13.68 -4.53
N GLN A 406 -32.64 12.46 -4.44
CA GLN A 406 -32.29 11.64 -5.59
C GLN A 406 -33.30 10.52 -5.82
N ASP A 407 -33.42 10.09 -7.08
CA ASP A 407 -34.11 8.86 -7.41
C ASP A 407 -33.34 7.67 -6.79
N PRO A 408 -33.97 6.82 -5.97
CA PRO A 408 -33.32 5.64 -5.41
C PRO A 408 -32.86 4.61 -6.46
N HIS A 409 -33.29 4.73 -7.71
CA HIS A 409 -32.90 3.82 -8.80
C HIS A 409 -31.68 4.32 -9.59
N ASP A 410 -31.30 5.58 -9.42
CA ASP A 410 -30.12 6.16 -10.05
C ASP A 410 -28.87 5.92 -9.20
N LEU A 411 -27.78 5.49 -9.84
CA LEU A 411 -26.49 5.36 -9.17
C LEU A 411 -25.88 6.75 -8.93
N PRO A 412 -25.61 7.14 -7.66
CA PRO A 412 -24.98 8.43 -7.39
C PRO A 412 -23.54 8.48 -7.87
N SER A 413 -22.99 9.70 -7.94
CA SER A 413 -21.59 9.89 -8.29
C SER A 413 -20.64 9.66 -7.11
N PRO A 414 -19.36 9.34 -7.38
CA PRO A 414 -18.35 9.29 -6.32
C PRO A 414 -18.28 10.58 -5.49
N GLU A 415 -18.48 11.75 -6.11
CA GLU A 415 -18.49 13.05 -5.42
C GLU A 415 -19.61 13.15 -4.38
N GLN A 416 -20.82 12.68 -4.73
CA GLN A 416 -21.98 12.66 -3.84
C GLN A 416 -21.84 11.65 -2.70
N LEU A 417 -21.05 10.61 -2.91
CA LEU A 417 -20.82 9.51 -1.97
C LEU A 417 -19.51 9.66 -1.17
N LYS A 418 -18.91 10.85 -1.14
CA LYS A 418 -17.71 11.11 -0.32
C LYS A 418 -17.94 10.74 1.13
N GLU A 419 -16.95 10.04 1.69
CA GLU A 419 -16.91 9.53 3.05
C GLU A 419 -18.03 8.53 3.39
N LYS A 420 -18.68 7.94 2.37
CA LYS A 420 -19.70 6.90 2.54
C LYS A 420 -19.16 5.50 2.30
N ILE A 421 -19.67 4.56 3.09
CA ILE A 421 -19.43 3.13 3.01
C ILE A 421 -20.73 2.47 2.57
N LEU A 422 -20.68 1.75 1.46
CA LEU A 422 -21.81 1.05 0.86
C LEU A 422 -21.68 -0.45 1.14
N VAL A 423 -22.81 -1.13 1.30
CA VAL A 423 -22.86 -2.59 1.43
C VAL A 423 -23.38 -3.18 0.13
N LYS A 424 -22.56 -4.05 -0.48
CA LYS A 424 -22.99 -4.94 -1.55
C LYS A 424 -23.44 -6.25 -0.95
N GLY A 425 -24.68 -6.64 -1.23
CA GLY A 425 -25.27 -7.89 -0.74
C GLY A 425 -26.67 -8.16 -1.28
N LYS A 426 -27.26 -9.28 -0.88
CA LYS A 426 -28.65 -9.65 -1.21
C LYS A 426 -29.63 -8.68 -0.54
N LYS A 427 -30.73 -8.36 -1.21
CA LYS A 427 -31.80 -7.47 -0.71
C LYS A 427 -33.15 -8.18 -0.80
N LEU A 428 -33.96 -8.10 0.26
CA LEU A 428 -35.33 -8.60 0.27
C LEU A 428 -36.20 -7.79 -0.71
N PRO A 429 -37.13 -8.43 -1.42
CA PRO A 429 -38.14 -7.73 -2.21
C PRO A 429 -38.92 -6.75 -1.33
N GLU A 430 -39.11 -5.51 -1.78
CA GLU A 430 -39.93 -4.55 -1.05
C GLU A 430 -41.39 -5.01 -1.06
N LEU A 431 -42.01 -5.10 0.12
CA LEU A 431 -43.42 -5.45 0.30
C LEU A 431 -44.31 -4.27 -0.18
N TRP A 432 -44.42 -4.06 -1.48
CA TRP A 432 -45.44 -3.20 -2.09
C TRP A 432 -46.22 -3.98 -3.15
N GLN A 433 -47.53 -4.01 -2.95
CA GLN A 433 -48.53 -4.68 -3.77
C GLN A 433 -48.64 -4.01 -5.13
N GLU A 434 -48.59 -4.79 -6.23
CA GLU A 434 -49.51 -4.78 -7.37
C GLU A 434 -49.21 -5.99 -8.30
N PRO A 435 -50.17 -6.49 -9.11
CA PRO A 435 -50.27 -7.89 -9.48
C PRO A 435 -49.75 -8.26 -10.87
N GLN A 436 -49.28 -9.52 -10.96
CA GLN A 436 -49.19 -10.42 -12.13
C GLN A 436 -48.14 -10.14 -13.23
N GLY A 437 -47.28 -11.15 -13.43
CA GLY A 437 -46.93 -11.60 -14.78
C GLY A 437 -45.50 -12.07 -14.98
N VAL A 438 -45.33 -13.40 -15.07
CA VAL A 438 -44.16 -14.17 -15.58
C VAL A 438 -43.03 -14.42 -14.58
N THR A 439 -43.24 -15.44 -13.74
CA THR A 439 -42.16 -16.27 -13.19
C THR A 439 -41.50 -17.07 -14.31
N SER A 440 -40.31 -16.64 -14.75
CA SER A 440 -39.31 -17.57 -15.27
C SER A 440 -38.40 -17.91 -14.09
N LEU A 441 -38.65 -19.06 -13.47
CA LEU A 441 -37.77 -19.63 -12.46
C LEU A 441 -36.48 -20.05 -13.18
N LEU A 442 -35.46 -19.21 -13.11
CA LEU A 442 -34.08 -19.68 -13.20
C LEU A 442 -33.68 -19.98 -11.76
N ASP A 443 -33.38 -21.23 -11.47
CA ASP A 443 -32.98 -21.68 -10.14
C ASP A 443 -31.69 -20.95 -9.74
N PRO A 444 -31.67 -20.18 -8.65
CA PRO A 444 -30.45 -19.60 -8.10
C PRO A 444 -29.42 -20.67 -7.70
N GLU A 445 -29.86 -21.92 -7.55
CA GLU A 445 -29.05 -23.08 -7.19
C GLU A 445 -27.99 -23.39 -8.26
N GLU A 446 -28.29 -23.23 -9.56
CA GLU A 446 -27.33 -23.57 -10.62
C GLU A 446 -26.09 -22.64 -10.65
N GLU A 447 -26.23 -21.35 -10.32
CA GLU A 447 -25.07 -20.43 -10.31
C GLU A 447 -24.23 -20.53 -9.03
N GLU A 448 -24.86 -20.78 -7.87
CA GLU A 448 -24.12 -21.01 -6.61
C GLU A 448 -23.41 -22.38 -6.62
N GLU A 449 -24.03 -23.43 -7.18
CA GLU A 449 -23.38 -24.74 -7.38
C GLU A 449 -22.20 -24.66 -8.38
N GLU A 450 -22.32 -23.89 -9.47
CA GLU A 450 -21.19 -23.68 -10.41
C GLU A 450 -20.00 -22.97 -9.74
N GLU A 451 -20.23 -22.01 -8.83
CA GLU A 451 -19.16 -21.31 -8.10
C GLU A 451 -18.50 -22.19 -7.03
N GLU A 452 -19.29 -22.94 -6.26
CA GLU A 452 -18.79 -23.89 -5.25
C GLU A 452 -18.00 -25.05 -5.90
N GLU A 453 -18.48 -25.62 -7.01
CA GLU A 453 -17.77 -26.68 -7.74
C GLU A 453 -16.43 -26.18 -8.32
N GLU A 454 -16.37 -24.95 -8.82
CA GLU A 454 -15.12 -24.35 -9.33
C GLU A 454 -14.11 -24.04 -8.21
N GLU A 455 -14.57 -23.65 -7.02
CA GLU A 455 -13.73 -23.48 -5.84
C GLU A 455 -13.15 -24.82 -5.38
N GLU A 456 -13.99 -25.88 -5.32
CA GLU A 456 -13.55 -27.23 -4.97
C GLU A 456 -12.53 -27.79 -5.97
N GLU A 457 -12.71 -27.60 -7.28
CA GLU A 457 -11.74 -28.02 -8.30
C GLU A 457 -10.38 -27.31 -8.13
N LYS A 458 -10.38 -26.00 -7.85
CA LYS A 458 -9.14 -25.22 -7.63
C LYS A 458 -8.37 -25.67 -6.38
N VAL A 459 -9.08 -26.12 -5.34
CA VAL A 459 -8.46 -26.68 -4.12
C VAL A 459 -7.88 -28.07 -4.38
N GLN A 460 -8.55 -28.89 -5.20
CA GLN A 460 -8.08 -30.23 -5.54
C GLN A 460 -6.86 -30.23 -6.49
N GLU A 461 -6.78 -29.33 -7.47
CA GLU A 461 -5.64 -29.27 -8.40
C GLU A 461 -4.31 -28.83 -7.76
N ARG A 462 -4.36 -28.09 -6.63
CA ARG A 462 -3.18 -27.50 -5.99
C ARG A 462 -2.56 -28.35 -4.87
N SER A 463 -3.10 -29.56 -4.63
CA SER A 463 -2.62 -30.50 -3.61
C SER A 463 -1.71 -31.57 -4.23
N PRO A 464 -0.47 -31.81 -3.75
CA PRO A 464 0.31 -32.95 -4.24
C PRO A 464 -0.34 -34.25 -3.78
N ARG A 465 -0.74 -35.08 -4.76
CA ARG A 465 -1.31 -36.42 -4.59
C ARG A 465 -0.54 -37.24 -3.55
N ARG A 466 -1.13 -37.45 -2.36
CA ARG A 466 -0.96 -38.62 -1.49
C ARG A 466 -1.91 -38.48 -0.29
N VAL A 467 -2.99 -39.27 -0.28
CA VAL A 467 -3.29 -40.32 0.71
C VAL A 467 -4.53 -41.06 0.21
N ARG A 468 -4.40 -42.38 0.14
CA ARG A 468 -5.44 -43.35 -0.25
C ARG A 468 -6.49 -43.49 0.87
N ASN A 469 -7.73 -43.65 0.42
CA ASN A 469 -8.83 -44.45 0.99
C ASN A 469 -9.08 -44.36 2.50
N PHE A 470 -10.14 -43.64 2.87
CA PHE A 470 -11.03 -44.05 3.97
C PHE A 470 -12.45 -44.25 3.42
N PRO A 471 -13.20 -45.28 3.88
CA PRO A 471 -14.50 -45.62 3.29
C PRO A 471 -15.55 -44.56 3.59
N ARG A 472 -16.30 -44.18 2.55
CA ARG A 472 -17.63 -43.58 2.64
C ARG A 472 -18.55 -44.66 3.22
N ASP A 473 -18.91 -44.55 4.49
CA ASP A 473 -20.12 -45.12 5.11
C ASP A 473 -19.93 -45.11 6.63
N VAL A 474 -20.37 -44.03 7.27
CA VAL A 474 -20.96 -43.92 8.62
C VAL A 474 -21.01 -42.42 8.91
N PHE A 475 -22.08 -41.72 8.51
CA PHE A 475 -22.61 -40.49 9.14
C PHE A 475 -23.96 -40.14 8.49
N LEU A 476 -24.90 -41.09 8.51
CA LEU A 476 -26.33 -40.80 8.37
C LEU A 476 -26.83 -40.41 9.76
N GLY A 477 -26.96 -39.12 10.01
CA GLY A 477 -27.41 -38.64 11.32
C GLY A 477 -27.35 -37.13 11.51
N GLY A 478 -28.10 -36.39 10.68
CA GLY A 478 -28.65 -35.09 11.05
C GLY A 478 -27.70 -33.89 11.01
N HIS A 479 -27.55 -33.25 9.85
CA HIS A 479 -27.12 -31.84 9.70
C HIS A 479 -27.73 -31.22 8.42
N GLY A 480 -28.94 -31.62 8.03
CA GLY A 480 -29.65 -31.08 6.86
C GLY A 480 -30.50 -29.84 7.11
N ILE A 481 -30.32 -29.16 8.26
CA ILE A 481 -31.16 -28.01 8.66
C ILE A 481 -30.38 -26.68 8.59
N LEU A 482 -29.05 -26.69 8.66
CA LEU A 482 -28.26 -25.44 8.64
C LEU A 482 -28.04 -24.85 7.24
N ALA A 483 -28.01 -25.68 6.18
CA ALA A 483 -27.79 -25.20 4.81
C ALA A 483 -28.99 -24.46 4.21
N LYS A 484 -30.21 -24.70 4.71
CA LYS A 484 -31.44 -24.05 4.19
C LYS A 484 -31.58 -22.58 4.59
N ASP A 485 -30.90 -22.14 5.65
CA ASP A 485 -31.00 -20.76 6.16
C ASP A 485 -29.93 -19.83 5.55
N ALA A 486 -28.87 -20.36 4.94
CA ALA A 486 -27.80 -19.57 4.34
C ALA A 486 -28.24 -18.83 3.05
N SER A 487 -29.29 -19.28 2.38
CA SER A 487 -29.85 -18.60 1.19
C SER A 487 -30.75 -17.40 1.54
N GLN A 488 -31.15 -17.26 2.81
CA GLN A 488 -32.04 -16.19 3.26
C GLN A 488 -31.23 -15.01 3.83
N VAL A 489 -31.63 -13.79 3.48
CA VAL A 489 -31.05 -12.55 4.03
C VAL A 489 -31.92 -11.99 5.14
N SER A 490 -31.32 -11.60 6.28
CA SER A 490 -32.06 -10.99 7.37
C SER A 490 -32.58 -9.60 7.01
N PRO A 491 -33.74 -9.17 7.52
CA PRO A 491 -34.25 -7.82 7.29
C PRO A 491 -33.24 -6.72 7.67
N GLU A 492 -32.48 -6.93 8.75
CA GLU A 492 -31.49 -5.97 9.24
C GLU A 492 -30.32 -5.81 8.29
N LEU A 493 -29.84 -6.91 7.68
CA LEU A 493 -28.73 -6.89 6.74
C LEU A 493 -29.20 -6.39 5.36
N SER A 494 -30.37 -6.84 4.91
CA SER A 494 -31.02 -6.35 3.69
C SER A 494 -31.23 -4.84 3.71
N ALA A 495 -31.59 -4.25 4.86
CA ALA A 495 -31.81 -2.81 4.99
C ALA A 495 -30.52 -1.97 4.82
N LEU A 496 -29.34 -2.58 4.84
CA LEU A 496 -28.07 -1.90 4.59
C LEU A 496 -27.71 -1.84 3.09
N VAL A 497 -28.40 -2.61 2.25
CA VAL A 497 -28.16 -2.66 0.80
C VAL A 497 -29.02 -1.59 0.13
N VAL A 498 -28.39 -0.47 -0.24
CA VAL A 498 -29.06 0.67 -0.88
C VAL A 498 -28.85 0.65 -2.39
N TYR A 499 -27.66 1.02 -2.86
CA TYR A 499 -27.33 1.17 -4.29
C TYR A 499 -26.56 -0.02 -4.88
N CYS A 500 -26.19 -1.01 -4.06
CA CYS A 500 -25.31 -2.11 -4.48
C CYS A 500 -25.99 -3.47 -4.28
N GLN A 501 -27.16 -3.66 -4.90
CA GLN A 501 -27.92 -4.89 -4.78
C GLN A 501 -27.27 -6.02 -5.59
N ALA A 502 -26.81 -7.08 -4.93
CA ALA A 502 -26.33 -8.27 -5.61
C ALA A 502 -27.52 -9.08 -6.16
N VAL A 503 -27.50 -9.38 -7.46
CA VAL A 503 -28.51 -10.21 -8.14
C VAL A 503 -27.84 -11.22 -9.10
N PRO A 504 -28.46 -12.39 -9.31
CA PRO A 504 -28.10 -13.28 -10.41
C PRO A 504 -28.15 -12.54 -11.74
N PHE A 505 -27.24 -12.86 -12.66
CA PHE A 505 -27.15 -12.11 -13.90
C PHE A 505 -28.28 -12.52 -14.86
N PRO A 506 -29.19 -11.60 -15.26
CA PRO A 506 -30.36 -11.96 -16.07
C PRO A 506 -30.02 -12.22 -17.55
N GLY A 507 -28.73 -12.19 -17.91
CA GLY A 507 -28.26 -12.25 -19.29
C GLY A 507 -28.16 -10.87 -19.95
N LEU A 508 -27.25 -10.75 -20.91
CA LEU A 508 -26.90 -9.47 -21.55
C LEU A 508 -28.11 -8.81 -22.24
N ALA A 509 -28.94 -9.62 -22.92
CA ALA A 509 -30.11 -9.11 -23.64
C ALA A 509 -31.16 -8.49 -22.70
N GLN A 510 -31.39 -9.09 -21.53
CA GLN A 510 -32.34 -8.58 -20.55
C GLN A 510 -31.77 -7.35 -19.83
N ALA A 511 -30.51 -7.39 -19.42
CA ALA A 511 -29.82 -6.28 -18.77
C ALA A 511 -29.80 -5.01 -19.64
N LEU A 512 -29.64 -5.15 -20.97
CA LEU A 512 -29.66 -4.03 -21.91
C LEU A 512 -31.07 -3.48 -22.17
N ARG A 513 -32.11 -4.32 -22.13
CA ARG A 513 -33.51 -3.89 -22.35
C ARG A 513 -34.11 -3.20 -21.13
N HIS A 514 -33.75 -3.66 -19.94
CA HIS A 514 -34.28 -3.18 -18.67
C HIS A 514 -33.12 -2.86 -17.71
N PRO A 515 -32.39 -1.76 -17.96
CA PRO A 515 -31.26 -1.39 -17.11
C PRO A 515 -31.75 -1.07 -15.69
N GLN A 516 -31.14 -1.73 -14.71
CA GLN A 516 -31.36 -1.51 -13.28
C GLN A 516 -30.01 -1.10 -12.67
N PRO A 517 -29.67 0.20 -12.64
CA PRO A 517 -28.33 0.65 -12.29
C PRO A 517 -27.85 0.19 -10.90
N CYS A 518 -28.78 0.07 -9.95
CA CYS A 518 -28.47 -0.35 -8.58
C CYS A 518 -28.33 -1.88 -8.40
N GLN A 519 -28.61 -2.65 -9.45
CA GLN A 519 -28.44 -4.10 -9.47
C GLN A 519 -27.07 -4.45 -10.09
N MET A 520 -26.32 -5.30 -9.40
CA MET A 520 -24.98 -5.72 -9.78
C MET A 520 -24.83 -7.23 -9.72
N SER A 521 -24.06 -7.77 -10.66
CA SER A 521 -23.69 -9.18 -10.70
C SER A 521 -22.18 -9.32 -10.57
N SER A 522 -21.76 -10.33 -9.82
CA SER A 522 -20.36 -10.74 -9.71
C SER A 522 -20.11 -11.89 -10.66
N PHE A 523 -18.92 -11.93 -11.26
CA PHE A 523 -18.55 -13.00 -12.18
C PHE A 523 -17.17 -13.54 -11.82
N SER A 524 -17.03 -14.86 -11.85
CA SER A 524 -15.72 -15.49 -11.95
C SER A 524 -15.02 -15.05 -13.24
N GLU A 525 -13.68 -15.09 -13.26
CA GLU A 525 -12.91 -14.74 -14.46
C GLU A 525 -13.33 -15.58 -15.68
N ARG A 526 -13.70 -16.85 -15.48
CA ARG A 526 -14.15 -17.74 -16.53
C ARG A 526 -15.51 -17.31 -17.09
N LYS A 527 -16.48 -17.03 -16.22
CA LYS A 527 -17.82 -16.55 -16.62
C LYS A 527 -17.72 -15.19 -17.33
N ALA A 528 -16.92 -14.27 -16.81
CA ALA A 528 -16.67 -12.96 -17.45
C ALA A 528 -16.07 -13.13 -18.86
N ARG A 529 -15.07 -14.00 -19.03
CA ARG A 529 -14.48 -14.30 -20.35
C ARG A 529 -15.48 -14.92 -21.32
N LYS A 530 -16.41 -15.75 -20.83
CA LYS A 530 -17.49 -16.33 -21.65
C LYS A 530 -18.44 -15.22 -22.14
N LEU A 531 -18.90 -14.36 -21.23
CA LEU A 531 -19.78 -13.24 -21.57
C LEU A 531 -19.15 -12.23 -22.54
N ILE A 532 -17.86 -11.93 -22.38
CA ILE A 532 -17.13 -11.05 -23.32
C ILE A 532 -17.13 -11.64 -24.73
N LYS A 533 -16.93 -12.96 -24.86
CA LYS A 533 -16.98 -13.64 -26.18
C LYS A 533 -18.38 -13.67 -26.77
N GLU A 534 -19.40 -13.80 -25.94
CA GLU A 534 -20.81 -13.80 -26.39
C GLU A 534 -21.27 -12.41 -26.84
N ALA A 535 -20.69 -11.34 -26.27
CA ALA A 535 -21.02 -9.96 -26.60
C ALA A 535 -20.49 -9.49 -27.97
N GLY A 536 -19.53 -10.22 -28.56
CA GLY A 536 -18.92 -9.90 -29.87
C GLY A 536 -17.52 -9.34 -29.71
#